data_AF-A0A7U9NFR4-F1
#
_entry.id   AF-A0A7U9NFR4-F1
#
_cell.length_a   1.000
_cell.length_b   1.000
_cell.length_c   1.000
_cell.angle_alpha   90.00
_cell.angle_beta   90.00
_cell.angle_gamma   90.00
#
_symmetry.space_group_name_H-M   'P 1'
#
loop_
_entity.id
_entity.type
_entity.pdbx_description
1 polymer ?
#
loop_
_entity_poly.entity_id
_entity_poly.type
_entity_poly.pdbx_seq_one_letter_code
_entity_poly.pdbx_strand_id
1 'polypeptide(L)'
;MDRKKQLCYKALYFDLSIKALKRFFSYKNPKGAYEKLQKYFESNNFSHEQYSGYHSKYKTTDLEIFLLMQKMKKYFRGWKSV
;
A
#
# COMPACT_ATOMS: atom_id res chain seq x y z
N MET A 1 -26.17 -15.98 3.55
CA MET A 1 -26.03 -14.51 3.53
C MET A 1 -25.10 -14.14 2.39
N ASP A 2 -25.64 -13.71 1.25
CA ASP A 2 -24.82 -13.10 0.22
C ASP A 2 -24.15 -11.87 0.81
N ARG A 3 -22.83 -11.92 0.98
CA ARG A 3 -22.00 -10.74 1.25
C ARG A 3 -22.07 -9.84 0.03
N LYS A 4 -23.21 -9.15 -0.16
CA LYS A 4 -23.37 -8.06 -1.09
C LYS A 4 -22.12 -7.19 -0.94
N LYS A 5 -21.42 -6.97 -2.05
CA LYS A 5 -20.30 -6.04 -2.21
C LYS A 5 -20.63 -4.71 -1.52
N GLN A 6 -20.33 -4.60 -0.23
CA GLN A 6 -20.67 -3.43 0.55
C GLN A 6 -19.61 -2.38 0.29
N LEU A 7 -20.03 -1.28 -0.33
CA LEU A 7 -19.19 -0.11 -0.52
C LEU A 7 -19.09 0.64 0.81
N CYS A 8 -17.90 0.67 1.40
CA CYS A 8 -17.62 1.47 2.58
C CYS A 8 -16.22 2.10 2.48
N TYR A 9 -15.97 3.12 3.30
CA TYR A 9 -14.60 3.61 3.46
C TYR A 9 -13.73 2.50 4.06
N LYS A 10 -12.48 2.41 3.60
CA LYS A 10 -11.53 1.38 4.03
C LYS A 10 -10.27 2.05 4.54
N ALA A 11 -9.74 1.52 5.64
CA ALA A 11 -8.43 1.87 6.15
C ALA A 11 -7.48 0.68 5.97
N LEU A 12 -6.24 0.97 5.63
CA LEU A 12 -5.16 0.01 5.47
C LEU A 12 -4.05 0.37 6.45
N TYR A 13 -3.68 -0.58 7.29
CA TYR A 13 -2.57 -0.48 8.23
C TYR A 13 -1.65 -1.68 8.03
N PHE A 14 -0.34 -1.44 7.98
CA PHE A 14 0.66 -2.50 7.78
C PHE A 14 1.97 -2.18 8.50
N ASP A 15 2.87 -3.16 8.55
CA ASP A 15 4.25 -2.94 9.00
C ASP A 15 5.23 -3.46 7.95
N LEU A 16 6.39 -2.82 7.84
CA LEU A 16 7.43 -3.23 6.92
C LEU A 16 8.53 -3.98 7.66
N SER A 17 8.80 -5.21 7.22
CA SER A 17 9.93 -5.98 7.77
C SER A 17 11.23 -5.20 7.60
N ILE A 18 11.83 -4.78 8.71
CA ILE A 18 13.13 -4.09 8.73
C ILE A 18 14.21 -4.93 8.03
N LYS A 19 14.18 -6.26 8.17
CA LYS A 19 15.11 -7.18 7.48
C LYS A 19 14.94 -7.10 5.97
N ALA A 20 13.69 -7.06 5.47
CA ALA A 20 13.41 -6.92 4.05
C ALA A 20 13.77 -5.52 3.53
N LEU A 21 13.48 -4.48 4.31
CA LEU A 21 13.90 -3.11 4.00
C LEU A 21 15.41 -3.06 3.83
N LYS A 22 16.22 -3.52 4.80
CA LYS A 22 17.68 -3.53 4.67
C LYS A 22 18.21 -4.32 3.47
N ARG A 23 17.47 -5.34 3.02
CA ARG A 23 17.88 -6.18 1.89
C ARG A 23 17.59 -5.54 0.54
N PHE A 24 16.43 -4.90 0.39
CA PHE A 24 15.98 -4.32 -0.89
C PHE A 24 16.24 -2.82 -0.99
N PHE A 25 16.39 -2.16 0.15
CA PHE A 25 16.72 -0.77 0.32
C PHE A 25 18.03 -0.70 1.11
N SER A 26 18.95 0.13 0.63
CA SER A 26 20.17 0.39 1.39
C SER A 26 19.83 0.89 2.80
N TYR A 27 20.67 0.54 3.78
CA TYR A 27 20.62 1.11 5.13
C TYR A 27 20.62 2.66 5.11
N LYS A 28 21.17 3.24 4.03
CA LYS A 28 21.23 4.69 3.81
C LYS A 28 19.91 5.31 3.34
N ASN A 29 18.95 4.53 2.85
CA ASN A 29 17.65 5.05 2.41
C ASN A 29 16.43 4.19 2.77
N PRO A 30 16.16 3.98 4.07
CA PRO A 30 14.94 3.29 4.52
C PRO A 30 13.67 4.10 4.22
N LYS A 31 13.75 5.44 4.18
CA LYS A 31 12.62 6.33 3.88
C LYS A 31 12.08 6.14 2.46
N GLY A 32 12.95 5.80 1.50
CA GLY A 32 12.55 5.58 0.11
C GLY A 32 11.48 4.49 -0.07
N ALA A 33 11.36 3.53 0.85
CA ALA A 33 10.30 2.53 0.81
C ALA A 33 8.94 3.13 1.14
N TYR A 34 8.89 3.89 2.23
CA TYR A 34 7.69 4.57 2.70
C TYR A 34 7.24 5.64 1.71
N GLU A 35 8.15 6.43 1.14
CA GLU A 35 7.83 7.43 0.12
C GLU A 35 7.20 6.82 -1.12
N LYS A 36 7.69 5.66 -1.58
CA LYS A 36 7.10 4.99 -2.76
C LYS A 36 5.74 4.39 -2.45
N LEU A 37 5.56 3.82 -1.25
CA LEU A 37 4.25 3.35 -0.80
C LEU A 37 3.26 4.51 -0.71
N GLN A 38 3.68 5.64 -0.14
CA GLN A 38 2.87 6.85 -0.05
C GLN A 38 2.42 7.32 -1.43
N LYS A 39 3.37 7.48 -2.37
CA LYS A 39 3.06 7.84 -3.77
C LYS A 39 2.06 6.87 -4.42
N TYR A 40 2.25 5.56 -4.20
CA TYR A 40 1.34 4.55 -4.73
C TYR A 40 -0.08 4.71 -4.17
N PHE A 41 -0.24 4.84 -2.86
CA PHE A 41 -1.55 4.97 -2.23
C PHE A 41 -2.23 6.31 -2.58
N GLU A 42 -1.49 7.41 -2.57
CA GLU A 42 -2.01 8.73 -2.96
C GLU A 42 -2.50 8.74 -4.42
N SER A 43 -1.75 8.12 -5.34
CA SER A 43 -2.17 7.97 -6.74
C SER A 43 -3.44 7.11 -6.92
N ASN A 44 -3.78 6.29 -5.92
CA ASN A 44 -4.99 5.46 -5.90
C ASN A 44 -6.10 6.07 -5.02
N ASN A 45 -6.05 7.38 -4.76
CA ASN A 45 -7.03 8.14 -3.97
C ASN A 45 -7.15 7.69 -2.51
N PHE A 46 -6.03 7.39 -1.87
CA PHE A 46 -5.93 7.27 -0.42
C PHE A 46 -5.31 8.54 0.18
N SER A 47 -5.72 8.91 1.39
CA SER A 47 -4.99 9.88 2.22
C SER A 47 -4.02 9.12 3.10
N HIS A 48 -2.79 9.62 3.17
CA HIS A 48 -1.86 9.24 4.23
C HIS A 48 -2.34 9.84 5.56
N GLU A 49 -2.25 9.04 6.62
CA GLU A 49 -2.61 9.48 7.96
C GLU A 49 -1.33 9.60 8.82
N GLN A 50 -0.89 8.50 9.44
CA GLN A 50 0.39 8.41 10.13
C GLN A 50 1.08 7.08 9.83
N TYR A 51 2.41 7.10 9.77
CA TYR A 51 3.25 5.92 9.57
C TYR A 51 2.79 5.08 8.37
N SER A 52 2.28 3.88 8.63
CA SER A 52 1.84 2.92 7.64
C SER A 52 0.32 2.88 7.46
N GLY A 53 -0.39 3.94 7.88
CA GLY A 53 -1.84 4.08 7.81
C GLY A 53 -2.31 4.88 6.58
N TYR A 54 -3.31 4.33 5.88
CA TYR A 54 -3.92 4.96 4.71
C TYR A 54 -5.44 4.76 4.71
N HIS A 55 -6.21 5.83 4.43
CA HIS A 55 -7.67 5.76 4.32
C HIS A 55 -8.12 6.04 2.89
N SER A 56 -9.10 5.28 2.41
CA SER A 56 -9.68 5.55 1.09
C SER A 56 -10.47 6.86 1.13
N LYS A 57 -10.31 7.71 0.12
CA LYS A 57 -11.10 8.94 -0.06
C LYS A 57 -12.46 8.66 -0.72
N TYR A 58 -12.79 7.39 -0.93
CA TYR A 58 -13.99 6.90 -1.61
C TYR A 58 -14.46 5.60 -0.95
N LYS A 59 -15.75 5.28 -1.09
CA LYS A 59 -16.28 3.98 -0.68
C LYS A 59 -15.84 2.91 -1.69
N THR A 60 -15.37 1.78 -1.18
CA THR A 60 -14.84 0.68 -1.99
C THR A 60 -15.19 -0.66 -1.36
N THR A 61 -15.04 -1.74 -2.12
CA THR A 61 -15.30 -3.11 -1.69
C THR A 61 -14.00 -3.83 -1.30
N ASP A 62 -14.10 -4.93 -0.55
CA ASP A 62 -12.93 -5.75 -0.23
C ASP A 62 -12.27 -6.35 -1.49
N LEU A 63 -13.06 -6.62 -2.53
CA LEU A 63 -12.54 -7.11 -3.81
C LEU A 63 -11.67 -6.06 -4.51
N GLU A 64 -12.10 -4.79 -4.49
CA GLU A 64 -11.33 -3.69 -5.08
C GLU A 64 -10.03 -3.44 -4.30
N ILE A 65 -10.07 -3.50 -2.97
CA ILE A 65 -8.86 -3.46 -2.13
C ILE A 65 -7.93 -4.62 -2.47
N PHE A 66 -8.46 -5.84 -2.60
CA PHE A 66 -7.65 -7.00 -2.99
C PHE A 66 -6.99 -6.79 -4.36
N LEU A 67 -7.73 -6.30 -5.35
CA LEU A 67 -7.19 -5.99 -6.68
C LEU A 67 -6.14 -4.88 -6.63
N LEU A 68 -6.33 -3.86 -5.78
CA LEU A 68 -5.34 -2.81 -5.54
C LEU A 68 -4.04 -3.40 -4.98
N MET A 69 -4.10 -4.33 -4.03
CA MET A 69 -2.91 -5.00 -3.48
C MET A 69 -2.20 -5.87 -4.53
N GLN A 70 -2.96 -6.54 -5.40
CA GLN A 70 -2.38 -7.31 -6.50
C GLN A 70 -1.70 -6.41 -7.54
N LYS A 71 -2.27 -5.23 -7.83
CA LYS A 71 -1.62 -4.20 -8.67
C LYS A 71 -0.34 -3.68 -8.00
N MET A 72 -0.36 -3.46 -6.69
CA MET A 72 0.78 -3.00 -5.91
C MET A 72 1.95 -4.00 -6.02
N LYS A 73 1.66 -5.30 -5.89
CA LYS A 73 2.65 -6.37 -6.07
C LYS A 73 3.28 -6.33 -7.47
N LYS A 74 2.50 -6.04 -8.52
CA LYS A 74 3.02 -5.89 -9.89
C LYS A 74 3.86 -4.62 -10.05
N TYR A 75 3.38 -3.50 -9.52
CA TYR A 75 4.06 -2.19 -9.55
C TYR A 75 5.47 -2.29 -8.93
N PHE A 76 5.61 -2.99 -7.80
CA PHE A 76 6.90 -3.17 -7.13
C PHE A 76 7.73 -4.36 -7.62
N ARG A 77 7.19 -5.31 -8.39
CA ARG A 77 7.98 -6.42 -8.96
C ARG A 77 9.04 -5.97 -9.97
N GLY A 78 8.88 -4.78 -10.56
CA GLY A 78 9.91 -4.15 -11.41
C GLY A 78 11.12 -3.62 -10.63
N TRP A 79 11.08 -3.64 -9.29
CA TRP A 79 12.16 -3.17 -8.43
C TRP A 79 13.25 -4.25 -8.31
N LYS A 80 14.05 -4.41 -9.37
CA LYS A 80 15.40 -4.94 -9.20
C LYS A 80 16.24 -3.81 -8.64
N SER A 81 16.89 -4.07 -7.50
CA SER A 81 17.92 -3.19 -6.94
C SER A 81 18.90 -2.83 -8.04
N VAL A 82 19.04 -1.53 -8.29
CA VAL A 82 20.22 -0.96 -8.96
C VAL A 82 21.38 -1.06 -8.00
#